data_AF-A0AA38S3Y0-F1
#
_entry.id   AF-A0AA38S3Y0-F1
#
_cell.length_a   1.000
_cell.length_b   1.000
_cell.length_c   1.000
_cell.angle_alpha   90.00
_cell.angle_beta   90.00
_cell.angle_gamma   90.00
#
_symmetry.space_group_name_H-M   'P 1'
#
loop_
_entity.id
_entity.type
_entity.pdbx_description
1 polymer ?
#
loop_
_entity_poly.entity_id
_entity_poly.type
_entity_poly.pdbx_seq_one_letter_code
_entity_poly.pdbx_strand_id
1 'polypeptide(L)'
;MSTTATQPPSPQTITRFLASQSSVYGPLPSPLTPQSARSWTPPSSPGAGGHRGRYLWTDAFGVLNFVTLSRETAPGDDQGKSEGYLVLARRLAETVHDVLGRTRDGKGRLPGATEEEPLAGGLRIGKVDAGGQDGDGMYHHYATLWMFALRQLGLATGEGRWIELAVQLGRASSRSFVKREGARVRMVWKVGVDGRTVLVPSEGHLDAATG
;
A
#
# COMPACT_ATOMS: atom_id res chain seq x y z
N MET A 1 18.11 17.56 -23.84
CA MET A 1 16.82 16.85 -23.94
C MET A 1 15.77 17.75 -23.33
N SER A 2 14.94 18.42 -24.14
CA SER A 2 13.83 19.22 -23.62
C SER A 2 12.79 18.29 -23.03
N THR A 3 12.62 18.33 -21.72
CA THR A 3 11.46 17.75 -21.04
C THR A 3 10.24 18.54 -21.48
N THR A 4 9.42 17.97 -22.36
CA THR A 4 8.11 18.52 -22.68
C THR A 4 7.32 18.59 -21.37
N ALA A 5 7.04 19.81 -20.89
CA ALA A 5 6.21 19.98 -19.72
C ALA A 5 4.83 19.36 -20.01
N THR A 6 4.48 18.31 -19.27
CA THR A 6 3.17 17.68 -19.36
C THR A 6 2.11 18.74 -19.03
N GLN A 7 1.13 18.94 -19.92
CA GLN A 7 0.03 19.86 -19.63
C GLN A 7 -0.73 19.41 -18.38
N PRO A 8 -1.19 20.36 -17.53
CA PRO A 8 -1.98 20.00 -16.36
C PRO A 8 -3.27 19.28 -16.77
N PRO A 9 -3.75 18.33 -15.97
CA PRO A 9 -4.96 17.58 -16.28
C PRO A 9 -6.18 18.50 -16.32
N SER A 10 -7.14 18.17 -17.18
CA SER A 10 -8.40 18.91 -17.23
C SER A 10 -9.17 18.79 -15.90
N PRO A 11 -10.00 19.79 -15.53
CA PRO A 11 -10.87 19.68 -14.35
C PRO A 11 -11.77 18.44 -14.37
N GLN A 12 -12.23 18.01 -15.55
CA GLN A 12 -13.04 16.81 -15.71
C GLN A 12 -12.25 15.53 -15.36
N THR A 13 -10.96 15.48 -15.73
CA THR A 13 -10.06 14.38 -15.38
C THR A 13 -9.90 14.28 -13.86
N ILE A 14 -9.65 15.41 -13.18
CA ILE A 14 -9.54 15.45 -11.72
C ILE A 14 -10.85 15.02 -11.04
N THR A 15 -12.00 15.48 -11.54
CA THR A 15 -13.31 15.07 -11.00
C THR A 15 -13.53 13.56 -11.10
N ARG A 16 -13.24 12.95 -12.26
CA ARG A 16 -13.36 11.49 -12.44
C ARG A 16 -12.39 10.72 -11.53
N PHE A 17 -11.17 11.22 -11.39
CA PHE A 17 -10.18 10.65 -10.50
C PHE A 17 -10.67 10.68 -9.05
N LEU A 18 -11.16 11.82 -8.57
CA LEU A 18 -11.70 11.95 -7.22
C LEU A 18 -12.93 11.05 -7.00
N ALA A 19 -13.81 10.90 -7.99
CA ALA A 19 -14.93 9.96 -7.92
C ALA A 19 -14.45 8.51 -7.75
N SER A 20 -13.44 8.09 -8.52
CA SER A 20 -12.86 6.75 -8.41
C SER A 20 -12.14 6.52 -7.08
N GLN A 21 -11.45 7.52 -6.54
CA GLN A 21 -10.79 7.42 -5.24
C GLN A 21 -11.83 7.34 -4.11
N SER A 22 -12.87 8.18 -4.19
CA SER A 22 -13.91 8.28 -3.16
C SER A 22 -14.86 7.07 -3.13
N SER A 23 -14.94 6.28 -4.21
CA SER A 23 -15.74 5.04 -4.21
C SER A 23 -15.20 3.99 -3.23
N VAL A 24 -13.88 4.00 -2.97
CA VAL A 24 -13.21 3.11 -2.00
C VAL A 24 -13.04 3.81 -0.66
N TYR A 25 -12.62 5.08 -0.66
CA TYR A 25 -12.18 5.80 0.53
C TYR A 25 -13.27 6.69 1.16
N GLY A 26 -14.49 6.61 0.63
CA GLY A 26 -15.63 7.42 1.07
C GLY A 26 -15.51 8.87 0.61
N PRO A 27 -16.48 9.73 0.98
CA PRO A 27 -16.32 11.16 0.78
C PRO A 27 -15.08 11.63 1.54
N LEU A 28 -14.17 12.28 0.81
CA LEU A 28 -13.01 12.92 1.43
C LEU A 28 -13.46 14.16 2.23
N PRO A 29 -12.71 14.59 3.25
CA PRO A 29 -13.03 15.80 4.00
C PRO A 29 -13.22 17.01 3.08
N SER A 30 -14.26 17.81 3.34
CA SER A 30 -14.58 19.03 2.61
C SER A 30 -14.90 20.17 3.61
N PRO A 31 -14.12 21.27 3.63
CA PRO A 31 -12.94 21.53 2.80
C PRO A 31 -11.79 20.57 3.13
N LEU A 32 -11.00 20.21 2.12
CA LEU A 32 -9.80 19.40 2.32
C LEU A 32 -8.64 20.30 2.73
N THR A 33 -8.19 20.14 3.97
CA THR A 33 -7.07 20.84 4.58
C THR A 33 -6.22 19.83 5.34
N PRO A 34 -4.98 20.17 5.76
CA PRO A 34 -4.18 19.27 6.59
C PRO A 34 -4.92 18.92 7.90
N GLN A 35 -5.66 19.87 8.47
CA GLN A 35 -6.40 19.67 9.72
C GLN A 35 -7.58 18.71 9.54
N SER A 36 -8.43 18.93 8.52
CA SER A 36 -9.58 18.05 8.28
C SER A 36 -9.15 16.64 7.84
N ALA A 37 -8.01 16.53 7.16
CA ALA A 37 -7.43 15.24 6.77
C ALA A 37 -6.87 14.44 7.95
N ARG A 38 -6.38 15.07 9.03
CA ARG A 38 -5.86 14.36 10.22
C ARG A 38 -6.93 13.53 10.93
N SER A 39 -8.18 14.00 10.95
CA SER A 39 -9.32 13.28 11.52
C SER A 39 -9.88 12.19 10.61
N TRP A 40 -9.52 12.17 9.33
CA TRP A 40 -10.01 11.16 8.40
C TRP A 40 -9.41 9.80 8.71
N THR A 41 -10.24 8.76 8.67
CA THR A 41 -9.81 7.36 8.77
C THR A 41 -10.34 6.62 7.56
N PRO A 42 -9.53 5.79 6.87
CA PRO A 42 -10.03 4.96 5.79
C PRO A 42 -11.24 4.12 6.24
N PRO A 43 -12.30 3.98 5.44
CA PRO A 43 -13.46 3.18 5.81
C PRO A 43 -13.07 1.75 6.20
N SER A 44 -13.71 1.22 7.24
CA SER A 44 -13.53 -0.17 7.70
C SER A 44 -14.21 -1.20 6.79
N SER A 45 -15.07 -0.75 5.87
CA SER A 45 -15.71 -1.55 4.83
C SER A 45 -15.82 -0.73 3.54
N PRO A 46 -14.75 -0.64 2.74
CA PRO A 46 -14.69 0.23 1.57
C PRO A 46 -15.45 -0.31 0.34
N GLY A 47 -16.17 -1.43 0.47
CA GLY A 47 -16.79 -2.13 -0.68
C GLY A 47 -15.78 -2.81 -1.63
N ALA A 48 -14.49 -2.50 -1.52
CA ALA A 48 -13.40 -3.12 -2.28
C ALA A 48 -12.89 -4.44 -1.69
N GLY A 49 -13.63 -5.03 -0.76
CA GLY A 49 -13.22 -6.21 0.01
C GLY A 49 -12.16 -5.92 1.06
N GLY A 50 -11.60 -6.98 1.63
CA GLY A 50 -10.50 -6.88 2.59
C GLY A 50 -10.90 -7.14 4.04
N HIS A 51 -10.11 -7.95 4.74
CA HIS A 51 -10.27 -8.20 6.16
C HIS A 51 -10.05 -6.90 6.96
N ARG A 52 -11.06 -6.50 7.73
CA ARG A 52 -11.13 -5.18 8.42
C ARG A 52 -10.99 -3.99 7.45
N GLY A 53 -11.45 -4.21 6.22
CA GLY A 53 -11.53 -3.20 5.17
C GLY A 53 -10.23 -2.98 4.40
N ARG A 54 -9.10 -3.59 4.77
CA ARG A 54 -7.81 -3.34 4.10
C ARG A 54 -7.48 -4.46 3.12
N TYR A 55 -6.99 -4.06 1.94
CA TYR A 55 -6.53 -4.96 0.90
C TYR A 55 -5.30 -4.34 0.24
N LEU A 56 -4.13 -4.97 0.44
CA LEU A 56 -2.83 -4.31 0.25
C LEU A 56 -2.63 -3.74 -1.16
N TRP A 57 -3.16 -4.41 -2.19
CA TRP A 57 -3.10 -3.94 -3.57
C TRP A 57 -3.92 -2.67 -3.78
N THR A 58 -5.19 -2.68 -3.37
CA THR A 58 -6.09 -1.52 -3.43
C THR A 58 -5.52 -0.34 -2.65
N ASP A 59 -4.93 -0.62 -1.50
CA ASP A 59 -4.33 0.38 -0.64
C ASP A 59 -3.06 1.00 -1.24
N ALA A 60 -2.23 0.21 -1.92
CA ALA A 60 -1.05 0.72 -2.59
C ALA A 60 -1.43 1.75 -3.66
N PHE A 61 -2.45 1.43 -4.47
CA PHE A 61 -3.03 2.40 -5.42
C PHE A 61 -3.66 3.58 -4.70
N GLY A 62 -4.34 3.38 -3.57
CA GLY A 62 -4.90 4.47 -2.76
C GLY A 62 -3.86 5.50 -2.33
N VAL A 63 -2.71 5.05 -1.82
CA VAL A 63 -1.58 5.91 -1.44
C VAL A 63 -1.01 6.63 -2.65
N LEU A 64 -0.72 5.89 -3.74
CA LEU A 64 -0.21 6.47 -4.98
C LEU A 64 -1.17 7.51 -5.56
N ASN A 65 -2.48 7.26 -5.49
CA ASN A 65 -3.50 8.16 -5.97
C ASN A 65 -3.53 9.48 -5.18
N PHE A 66 -3.45 9.42 -3.84
CA PHE A 66 -3.35 10.62 -3.03
C PHE A 66 -2.07 11.42 -3.30
N VAL A 67 -0.93 10.73 -3.49
CA VAL A 67 0.34 11.38 -3.89
C VAL A 67 0.23 12.03 -5.28
N THR A 68 -0.48 11.41 -6.22
CA THR A 68 -0.73 12.01 -7.53
C THR A 68 -1.66 13.21 -7.40
N LEU A 69 -2.77 13.09 -6.67
CA LEU A 69 -3.71 14.19 -6.45
C LEU A 69 -3.02 15.40 -5.79
N SER A 70 -2.11 15.21 -4.84
CA SER A 70 -1.37 16.33 -4.25
C SER A 70 -0.55 17.09 -5.29
N ARG A 71 0.05 16.40 -6.27
CA ARG A 71 0.86 17.02 -7.33
C ARG A 71 -0.01 17.70 -8.39
N GLU A 72 -1.06 17.03 -8.83
CA GLU A 72 -1.94 17.52 -9.90
C GLU A 72 -2.86 18.65 -9.45
N THR A 73 -3.09 18.80 -8.14
CA THR A 73 -3.86 19.91 -7.55
C THR A 73 -2.99 20.99 -6.92
N ALA A 74 -1.66 20.85 -6.99
CA ALA A 74 -0.71 21.87 -6.55
C ALA A 74 -0.64 23.16 -7.40
N PRO A 75 -0.96 23.18 -8.72
CA PRO A 75 -0.89 24.42 -9.49
C PRO A 75 -1.95 25.44 -9.03
N GLY A 76 -1.54 26.47 -8.27
CA GLY A 76 -2.39 27.59 -7.83
C GLY A 76 -2.36 27.84 -6.31
N ASP A 77 -3.30 28.64 -5.80
CA ASP A 77 -3.41 29.04 -4.38
C ASP A 77 -3.97 27.95 -3.43
N ASP A 78 -4.05 26.69 -3.87
CA ASP A 78 -4.68 25.59 -3.11
C ASP A 78 -3.67 24.67 -2.40
N GLN A 79 -2.61 25.27 -1.84
CA GLN A 79 -1.53 24.56 -1.12
C GLN A 79 -2.08 23.71 0.04
N GLY A 80 -3.13 24.19 0.72
CA GLY A 80 -3.77 23.48 1.82
C GLY A 80 -4.41 22.15 1.38
N LYS A 81 -4.99 22.09 0.18
CA LYS A 81 -5.57 20.86 -0.37
C LYS A 81 -4.51 19.88 -0.82
N SER A 82 -3.44 20.38 -1.46
CA SER A 82 -2.28 19.55 -1.83
C SER A 82 -1.69 18.84 -0.60
N GLU A 83 -1.43 19.58 0.48
CA GLU A 83 -0.95 19.01 1.73
C GLU A 83 -2.00 18.10 2.40
N GLY A 84 -3.28 18.45 2.31
CA GLY A 84 -4.38 17.60 2.76
C GLY A 84 -4.35 16.20 2.15
N TYR A 85 -4.11 16.06 0.83
CA TYR A 85 -3.95 14.75 0.20
C TYR A 85 -2.75 13.96 0.73
N LEU A 86 -1.62 14.63 1.01
CA LEU A 86 -0.47 13.96 1.63
C LEU A 86 -0.78 13.47 3.05
N VAL A 87 -1.58 14.22 3.82
CA VAL A 87 -2.08 13.73 5.12
C VAL A 87 -2.95 12.49 4.94
N LEU A 88 -3.87 12.45 3.97
CA LEU A 88 -4.67 11.26 3.68
C LEU A 88 -3.80 10.05 3.30
N ALA A 89 -2.76 10.26 2.48
CA ALA A 89 -1.82 9.20 2.09
C ALA A 89 -1.08 8.60 3.29
N ARG A 90 -0.62 9.44 4.23
CA ARG A 90 0.00 9.00 5.49
C ARG A 90 -0.96 8.20 6.34
N ARG A 91 -2.17 8.72 6.56
CA ARG A 91 -3.22 8.06 7.36
C ARG A 91 -3.58 6.69 6.80
N LEU A 92 -3.65 6.57 5.46
CA LEU A 92 -3.90 5.29 4.81
C LEU A 92 -2.72 4.31 5.03
N ALA A 93 -1.48 4.76 4.85
CA ALA A 93 -0.30 3.92 5.08
C ALA A 93 -0.21 3.42 6.53
N GLU A 94 -0.42 4.30 7.51
CA GLU A 94 -0.45 3.97 8.93
C GLU A 94 -1.55 2.93 9.23
N THR A 95 -2.76 3.16 8.72
CA THR A 95 -3.88 2.22 8.90
C THR A 95 -3.58 0.86 8.30
N VAL A 96 -2.93 0.81 7.14
CA VAL A 96 -2.49 -0.44 6.51
C VAL A 96 -1.47 -1.17 7.38
N HIS A 97 -0.50 -0.46 7.96
CA HIS A 97 0.51 -1.09 8.83
C HIS A 97 -0.12 -1.62 10.13
N ASP A 98 -1.11 -0.91 10.69
CA ASP A 98 -1.82 -1.34 11.89
C ASP A 98 -2.81 -2.47 11.65
N VAL A 99 -3.37 -2.60 10.45
CA VAL A 99 -4.26 -3.71 10.11
C VAL A 99 -3.47 -4.88 9.55
N LEU A 100 -2.75 -4.68 8.44
CA LEU A 100 -2.12 -5.75 7.66
C LEU A 100 -0.72 -6.14 8.16
N GLY A 101 -0.06 -5.28 8.95
CA GLY A 101 1.18 -5.60 9.67
C GLY A 101 0.97 -6.28 11.03
N ARG A 102 -0.27 -6.63 11.36
CA ARG A 102 -0.65 -7.33 12.58
C ARG A 102 -1.31 -8.68 12.29
N THR A 103 -1.37 -9.53 13.31
CA THR A 103 -2.19 -10.75 13.32
C THR A 103 -3.65 -10.40 13.03
N ARG A 104 -4.44 -11.37 12.55
CA ARG A 104 -5.83 -11.10 12.13
C ARG A 104 -6.71 -10.61 13.27
N ASP A 105 -6.49 -11.10 14.49
CA ASP A 105 -7.17 -10.60 15.69
C ASP A 105 -6.69 -9.19 16.13
N GLY A 106 -5.63 -8.66 15.50
CA GLY A 106 -5.05 -7.36 15.77
C GLY A 106 -4.22 -7.28 17.05
N LYS A 107 -4.00 -8.39 17.75
CA LYS A 107 -3.36 -8.39 19.08
C LYS A 107 -1.84 -8.27 19.04
N GLY A 108 -1.20 -8.69 17.95
CA GLY A 108 0.26 -8.70 17.85
C GLY A 108 0.74 -8.28 16.47
N ARG A 109 2.01 -7.87 16.38
CA ARG A 109 2.73 -7.73 15.11
C ARG A 109 2.94 -9.10 14.46
N LEU A 110 3.18 -9.14 13.16
CA LEU A 110 3.54 -10.40 12.49
C LEU A 110 4.87 -10.96 13.02
N PRO A 111 5.10 -12.28 12.95
CA PRO A 111 6.34 -12.88 13.43
C PRO A 111 7.59 -12.19 12.87
N GLY A 112 8.47 -11.71 13.75
CA GLY A 112 9.69 -10.99 13.38
C GLY A 112 9.54 -9.46 13.23
N ALA A 113 8.34 -8.90 13.43
CA ALA A 113 8.13 -7.46 13.57
C ALA A 113 8.02 -7.01 15.03
N THR A 114 8.39 -5.76 15.29
CA THR A 114 8.18 -5.06 16.57
C THR A 114 7.37 -3.78 16.33
N GLU A 115 7.15 -2.96 17.36
CA GLU A 115 6.47 -1.67 17.17
C GLU A 115 7.39 -0.64 16.48
N GLU A 116 8.68 -0.67 16.78
CA GLU A 116 9.72 0.15 16.14
C GLU A 116 10.01 -0.35 14.71
N GLU A 117 9.91 -1.67 14.53
CA GLU A 117 10.14 -2.35 13.28
C GLU A 117 8.86 -3.08 12.78
N PRO A 118 7.81 -2.33 12.36
CA PRO A 118 6.48 -2.90 12.12
C PRO A 118 6.37 -3.76 10.86
N LEU A 119 7.25 -3.59 9.87
CA LEU A 119 7.20 -4.35 8.60
C LEU A 119 8.25 -5.46 8.51
N ALA A 120 9.04 -5.71 9.57
CA ALA A 120 10.10 -6.73 9.55
C ALA A 120 9.56 -8.18 9.46
N GLY A 121 8.28 -8.39 9.78
CA GLY A 121 7.55 -9.64 9.58
C GLY A 121 6.78 -9.71 8.26
N GLY A 122 6.82 -8.66 7.43
CA GLY A 122 6.05 -8.54 6.19
C GLY A 122 4.69 -7.88 6.38
N LEU A 123 3.81 -8.04 5.38
CA LEU A 123 2.43 -7.54 5.40
C LEU A 123 1.50 -8.61 4.85
N ARG A 124 0.38 -8.84 5.55
CA ARG A 124 -0.74 -9.61 5.01
C ARG A 124 -1.33 -8.90 3.80
N ILE A 125 -1.88 -9.64 2.85
CA ILE A 125 -2.62 -9.04 1.72
C ILE A 125 -4.03 -8.59 2.11
N GLY A 126 -4.59 -9.17 3.17
CA GLY A 126 -5.89 -8.78 3.71
C GLY A 126 -7.07 -9.52 3.10
N LYS A 127 -6.95 -10.74 2.59
CA LYS A 127 -8.14 -11.49 2.15
C LYS A 127 -9.06 -11.84 3.34
N VAL A 128 -10.36 -11.94 3.06
CA VAL A 128 -11.39 -12.24 4.08
C VAL A 128 -11.19 -13.64 4.64
N ASP A 129 -10.95 -14.63 3.79
CA ASP A 129 -10.63 -15.99 4.21
C ASP A 129 -9.23 -16.05 4.82
N ALA A 130 -9.08 -16.75 5.96
CA ALA A 130 -7.85 -16.67 6.75
C ALA A 130 -6.69 -17.53 6.22
N GLY A 131 -6.98 -18.64 5.52
CA GLY A 131 -5.97 -19.64 5.18
C GLY A 131 -6.18 -20.28 3.81
N GLY A 132 -5.25 -21.15 3.44
CA GLY A 132 -5.24 -21.82 2.14
C GLY A 132 -4.55 -20.99 1.04
N GLN A 133 -4.44 -21.61 -0.14
CA GLN A 133 -3.78 -20.99 -1.30
C GLN A 133 -4.51 -19.72 -1.76
N ASP A 134 -5.83 -19.66 -1.56
CA ASP A 134 -6.67 -18.53 -1.94
C ASP A 134 -7.02 -17.58 -0.80
N GLY A 135 -6.72 -17.92 0.46
CA GLY A 135 -6.98 -17.05 1.61
C GLY A 135 -5.92 -15.96 1.81
N ASP A 136 -5.87 -15.41 3.01
CA ASP A 136 -4.88 -14.44 3.43
C ASP A 136 -3.46 -15.04 3.45
N GLY A 137 -2.47 -14.21 3.73
CA GLY A 137 -1.05 -14.55 3.62
C GLY A 137 -0.29 -13.40 3.02
N MET A 138 0.86 -13.69 2.42
CA MET A 138 1.70 -12.67 1.80
C MET A 138 2.03 -13.06 0.36
N TYR A 139 1.98 -12.07 -0.53
CA TYR A 139 2.38 -12.22 -1.94
C TYR A 139 3.53 -11.28 -2.25
N HIS A 140 4.52 -11.79 -2.98
CA HIS A 140 5.73 -11.02 -3.30
C HIS A 140 5.40 -9.74 -4.09
N HIS A 141 4.55 -9.83 -5.12
CA HIS A 141 4.21 -8.70 -5.98
C HIS A 141 3.34 -7.63 -5.28
N TYR A 142 2.59 -8.01 -4.24
CA TYR A 142 1.84 -7.04 -3.44
C TYR A 142 2.80 -6.25 -2.54
N ALA A 143 3.79 -6.94 -1.96
CA ALA A 143 4.82 -6.29 -1.15
C ALA A 143 5.65 -5.31 -2.00
N THR A 144 6.01 -5.66 -3.25
CA THR A 144 6.77 -4.77 -4.14
C THR A 144 6.01 -3.52 -4.54
N LEU A 145 4.72 -3.64 -4.87
CA LEU A 145 3.88 -2.47 -5.13
C LEU A 145 3.75 -1.57 -3.89
N TRP A 146 3.63 -2.16 -2.69
CA TRP A 146 3.58 -1.39 -1.45
C TRP A 146 4.91 -0.68 -1.14
N MET A 147 6.05 -1.35 -1.36
CA MET A 147 7.37 -0.71 -1.25
C MET A 147 7.49 0.49 -2.19
N PHE A 148 6.98 0.38 -3.41
CA PHE A 148 6.93 1.49 -4.35
C PHE A 148 6.04 2.63 -3.84
N ALA A 149 4.83 2.33 -3.34
CA ALA A 149 3.94 3.33 -2.77
C ALA A 149 4.56 4.08 -1.59
N LEU A 150 5.23 3.37 -0.67
CA LEU A 150 5.95 3.96 0.46
C LEU A 150 7.10 4.86 -0.01
N ARG A 151 7.88 4.44 -1.02
CA ARG A 151 8.93 5.29 -1.60
C ARG A 151 8.34 6.56 -2.20
N GLN A 152 7.24 6.47 -2.96
CA GLN A 152 6.59 7.66 -3.55
C GLN A 152 6.05 8.60 -2.47
N LEU A 153 5.48 8.05 -1.40
CA LEU A 153 5.03 8.82 -0.24
C LEU A 153 6.21 9.54 0.44
N GLY A 154 7.33 8.85 0.66
CA GLY A 154 8.55 9.43 1.21
C GLY A 154 9.09 10.59 0.39
N LEU A 155 9.14 10.43 -0.94
CA LEU A 155 9.56 11.52 -1.83
C LEU A 155 8.58 12.70 -1.83
N ALA A 156 7.28 12.43 -1.82
CA ALA A 156 6.26 13.49 -1.87
C ALA A 156 6.14 14.27 -0.55
N THR A 157 6.47 13.65 0.57
CA THR A 157 6.40 14.26 1.91
C THR A 157 7.73 14.80 2.42
N GLY A 158 8.85 14.34 1.85
CA GLY A 158 10.19 14.59 2.38
C GLY A 158 10.53 13.78 3.64
N GLU A 159 9.67 12.84 4.04
CA GLU A 159 9.85 12.06 5.27
C GLU A 159 10.59 10.74 4.98
N GLY A 160 11.84 10.64 5.44
CA GLY A 160 12.70 9.46 5.25
C GLY A 160 12.13 8.16 5.82
N ARG A 161 11.33 8.23 6.88
CA ARG A 161 10.70 7.05 7.54
C ARG A 161 9.94 6.14 6.57
N TRP A 162 9.32 6.69 5.54
CA TRP A 162 8.57 5.88 4.56
C TRP A 162 9.50 5.02 3.70
N ILE A 163 10.68 5.54 3.36
CA ILE A 163 11.69 4.80 2.62
C ILE A 163 12.31 3.72 3.51
N GLU A 164 12.54 4.02 4.79
CA GLU A 164 13.02 3.04 5.77
C GLU A 164 12.04 1.87 5.94
N LEU A 165 10.74 2.15 6.04
CA LEU A 165 9.68 1.14 6.06
C LEU A 165 9.66 0.30 4.76
N ALA A 166 9.89 0.91 3.60
CA ALA A 166 10.01 0.18 2.34
C ALA A 166 11.22 -0.78 2.34
N VAL A 167 12.38 -0.32 2.82
CA VAL A 167 13.59 -1.15 2.96
C VAL A 167 13.35 -2.30 3.93
N GLN A 168 12.69 -2.02 5.05
CA GLN A 168 12.32 -3.03 6.03
C GLN A 168 11.45 -4.14 5.42
N LEU A 169 10.39 -3.76 4.70
CA LEU A 169 9.52 -4.72 4.00
C LEU A 169 10.29 -5.49 2.92
N GLY A 170 11.26 -4.86 2.25
CA GLY A 170 12.12 -5.53 1.28
C GLY A 170 12.99 -6.62 1.90
N ARG A 171 13.57 -6.35 3.08
CA ARG A 171 14.34 -7.34 3.84
C ARG A 171 13.44 -8.51 4.30
N ALA A 172 12.25 -8.22 4.82
CA ALA A 172 11.28 -9.23 5.20
C ALA A 172 10.85 -10.09 3.99
N SER A 173 10.51 -9.44 2.89
CA SER A 173 10.12 -10.09 1.63
C SER A 173 11.22 -11.01 1.10
N SER A 174 12.48 -10.56 1.10
CA SER A 174 13.61 -11.40 0.67
C SER A 174 13.73 -12.67 1.50
N ARG A 175 13.61 -12.57 2.84
CA ARG A 175 13.65 -13.74 3.74
C ARG A 175 12.48 -14.70 3.51
N SER A 176 11.29 -14.17 3.27
CA SER A 176 10.08 -14.98 3.13
C SER A 176 9.97 -15.69 1.79
N PHE A 177 10.26 -14.99 0.69
CA PHE A 177 9.95 -15.48 -0.65
C PHE A 177 11.13 -16.16 -1.36
N VAL A 178 12.38 -15.86 -1.00
CA VAL A 178 13.56 -16.50 -1.62
C VAL A 178 13.89 -17.80 -0.89
N LYS A 179 13.78 -18.93 -1.59
CA LYS A 179 14.08 -20.27 -1.07
C LYS A 179 15.38 -20.80 -1.68
N ARG A 180 16.22 -21.40 -0.83
CA ARG A 180 17.48 -22.03 -1.22
C ARG A 180 17.40 -23.53 -0.98
N GLU A 181 17.66 -24.31 -2.02
CA GLU A 181 17.71 -25.77 -2.00
C GLU A 181 19.07 -26.20 -2.58
N GLY A 182 20.05 -26.40 -1.70
CA GLY A 182 21.46 -26.58 -2.11
C GLY A 182 22.00 -25.33 -2.83
N ALA A 183 22.49 -25.51 -4.06
CA ALA A 183 22.96 -24.41 -4.91
C ALA A 183 21.84 -23.67 -5.66
N ARG A 184 20.60 -24.19 -5.66
CA ARG A 184 19.49 -23.60 -6.40
C ARG A 184 18.80 -22.54 -5.55
N VAL A 185 18.59 -21.36 -6.13
CA VAL A 185 17.80 -20.27 -5.55
C VAL A 185 16.53 -20.12 -6.38
N ARG A 186 15.37 -20.13 -5.74
CA ARG A 186 14.08 -19.87 -6.38
C ARG A 186 13.24 -18.90 -5.57
N MET A 187 12.26 -18.28 -6.20
CA MET A 187 11.22 -17.55 -5.49
C MET A 187 9.95 -18.41 -5.36
N VAL A 188 9.08 -18.03 -4.43
CA VAL A 188 7.72 -18.60 -4.31
C VAL A 188 6.70 -17.48 -4.40
N TRP A 189 5.53 -17.77 -4.96
CA TRP A 189 4.49 -16.77 -5.23
C TRP A 189 3.80 -16.30 -3.94
N LYS A 190 3.50 -17.25 -3.06
CA LYS A 190 2.74 -17.00 -1.83
C LYS A 190 3.30 -17.76 -0.63
N VAL A 191 3.38 -17.06 0.49
CA VAL A 191 3.64 -17.65 1.81
C VAL A 191 2.50 -17.36 2.79
N GLY A 192 2.45 -18.13 3.87
CA GLY A 192 1.56 -17.90 5.00
C GLY A 192 1.90 -16.60 5.74
N VAL A 193 1.00 -16.22 6.66
CA VAL A 193 1.17 -15.04 7.54
C VAL A 193 2.40 -15.16 8.44
N ASP A 194 2.89 -16.37 8.68
CA ASP A 194 4.13 -16.65 9.42
C ASP A 194 5.41 -16.30 8.63
N GLY A 195 5.28 -15.97 7.34
CA GLY A 195 6.40 -15.68 6.44
C GLY A 195 7.31 -16.87 6.12
N ARG A 196 6.92 -18.09 6.51
CA ARG A 196 7.73 -19.31 6.41
C ARG A 196 7.04 -20.36 5.56
N THR A 197 5.77 -20.64 5.85
CA THR A 197 4.98 -21.69 5.20
C THR A 197 4.75 -21.33 3.73
N VAL A 198 5.24 -22.15 2.81
CA VAL A 198 4.99 -21.96 1.37
C VAL A 198 3.57 -22.45 1.05
N LEU A 199 2.74 -21.55 0.53
CA LEU A 199 1.36 -21.88 0.14
C LEU A 199 1.24 -22.09 -1.37
N VAL A 200 1.96 -21.29 -2.16
CA VAL A 200 2.02 -21.44 -3.62
C VAL A 200 3.50 -21.44 -4.03
N PRO A 201 4.06 -22.62 -4.37
CA PRO A 201 5.50 -22.78 -4.61
C PRO A 201 5.94 -22.38 -6.02
N SER A 202 5.02 -22.18 -6.96
CA SER A 202 5.35 -21.62 -8.27
C SER A 202 5.81 -20.16 -8.11
N GLU A 203 6.52 -19.61 -9.08
CA GLU A 203 6.90 -18.20 -9.10
C GLU A 203 5.75 -17.30 -9.59
N GLY A 204 4.57 -17.89 -9.81
CA GLY A 204 3.46 -17.30 -10.56
C GLY A 204 3.77 -17.21 -12.05
N HIS A 205 2.74 -17.13 -12.88
CA HIS A 205 2.92 -16.52 -14.20
C HIS A 205 3.02 -15.01 -13.93
N LEU A 206 4.25 -14.50 -13.81
CA LEU A 206 4.50 -13.05 -13.70
C LEU A 206 4.03 -12.28 -14.95
N ASP A 207 3.64 -12.99 -16.01
CA ASP A 207 2.86 -12.50 -17.14
C ASP A 207 1.81 -13.51 -17.59
N ALA A 208 0.56 -13.04 -17.68
CA ALA A 208 -0.35 -13.43 -18.75
C ALA A 208 -1.09 -12.16 -19.20
N ALA A 209 -0.35 -11.21 -19.78
CA ALA A 209 -0.93 -10.41 -20.86
C ALA A 209 -1.02 -11.32 -22.08
N THR A 210 -1.97 -12.25 -22.09
CA THR A 210 -2.44 -12.81 -23.36
C THR A 210 -3.29 -11.71 -23.99
N GLY A 211 -2.62 -10.85 -24.76
CA GLY A 211 -3.24 -10.18 -25.90
C GLY A 211 -3.54 -11.19 -27.00
#